data_AF-A0A1V0BTP1-F1
#
_entry.id   AF-A0A1V0BTP1-F1
#
_cell.length_a   1.000
_cell.length_b   1.000
_cell.length_c   1.000
_cell.angle_alpha   90.00
_cell.angle_beta   90.00
_cell.angle_gamma   90.00
#
_symmetry.space_group_name_H-M   'P 1'
#
loop_
_entity.id
_entity.type
_entity.pdbx_description
1 polymer ?
#
loop_
_entity_poly.entity_id
_entity_poly.type
_entity_poly.pdbx_seq_one_letter_code
_entity_poly.pdbx_strand_id
1 'polypeptide(L)'
;TRLILNSKAQTTVMDLARERGTVEDLELEDVLVEGHLGVRCAESGGPEPGVGCAGRGVITAINFLEENGAYTEDTDYVFYDVLGDVVCGGFAMPIRENKAKETYIVT
;
A
#
# COMPACT_ATOMS: atom_id res chain seq x y z
N THR A 1 -1.11 -8.88 -4.57
CA THR A 1 -1.85 -8.43 -5.78
C THR A 1 -1.55 -9.19 -7.09
N ARG A 2 -0.43 -9.93 -7.23
CA ARG A 2 0.02 -10.55 -8.50
C ARG A 2 -1.03 -11.27 -9.36
N LEU A 3 -1.93 -12.06 -8.75
CA LEU A 3 -2.98 -12.77 -9.50
C LEU A 3 -4.05 -11.83 -10.03
N ILE A 4 -4.38 -10.76 -9.29
CA ILE A 4 -5.37 -9.74 -9.68
C ILE A 4 -4.86 -8.95 -10.88
N LEU A 5 -3.56 -8.62 -10.90
CA LEU A 5 -2.94 -7.78 -11.92
C LEU A 5 -2.32 -8.57 -13.08
N ASN A 6 -2.31 -9.90 -13.00
CA ASN A 6 -1.64 -10.79 -13.97
C ASN A 6 -0.19 -10.38 -14.30
N SER A 7 0.55 -9.86 -13.30
CA SER A 7 1.93 -9.38 -13.46
C SER A 7 2.80 -9.74 -12.25
N LYS A 8 4.08 -10.03 -12.51
CA LYS A 8 5.03 -10.53 -11.50
C LYS A 8 5.60 -9.44 -10.59
N ALA A 9 5.83 -8.25 -11.12
CA ALA A 9 6.47 -7.16 -10.42
C ALA A 9 5.67 -5.89 -10.69
N GLN A 10 5.10 -5.34 -9.63
CA GLN A 10 4.44 -4.05 -9.64
C GLN A 10 5.45 -3.02 -9.14
N THR A 11 5.49 -1.85 -9.77
CA THR A 11 6.26 -0.74 -9.22
C THR A 11 5.58 -0.29 -7.93
N THR A 12 6.36 -0.08 -6.88
CA THR A 12 5.83 0.27 -5.56
C THR A 12 5.85 1.77 -5.34
N VAL A 13 5.01 2.26 -4.42
CA VAL A 13 4.99 3.68 -4.01
C VAL A 13 6.38 4.13 -3.58
N MET A 14 7.07 3.33 -2.76
CA MET A 14 8.41 3.68 -2.29
C MET A 14 9.49 3.61 -3.37
N ASP A 15 9.34 2.77 -4.41
CA ASP A 15 10.29 2.73 -5.52
C ASP A 15 10.10 3.96 -6.43
N LEU A 16 8.86 4.31 -6.77
CA LEU A 16 8.57 5.51 -7.54
C LEU A 16 8.98 6.79 -6.82
N ALA A 17 8.76 6.86 -5.50
CA ALA A 17 9.20 8.00 -4.70
C ALA A 17 10.72 8.17 -4.74
N ARG A 18 11.50 7.09 -4.79
CA ARG A 18 12.97 7.18 -4.94
C ARG A 18 13.39 7.68 -6.32
N GLU A 19 12.66 7.27 -7.35
CA GLU A 19 12.95 7.70 -8.73
C GLU A 19 12.59 9.17 -8.95
N ARG A 20 11.48 9.65 -8.36
CA ARG A 20 10.99 11.02 -8.53
C ARG A 20 11.52 12.02 -7.51
N GLY A 21 11.96 11.55 -6.35
CA GLY A 21 12.55 12.36 -5.29
C GLY A 21 11.81 12.19 -3.98
N THR A 22 10.52 12.55 -3.95
CA THR A 22 9.67 12.38 -2.78
C THR A 22 8.31 11.77 -3.14
N VAL A 23 7.49 11.48 -2.12
CA VAL A 23 6.15 10.91 -2.29
C VAL A 23 5.16 11.96 -2.74
N GLU A 24 5.42 13.22 -2.42
CA GLU A 24 4.65 14.39 -2.83
C GLU A 24 4.78 14.71 -4.34
N ASP A 25 5.81 14.16 -5.01
CA ASP A 25 6.03 14.28 -6.46
C ASP A 25 5.33 13.16 -7.27
N LEU A 26 4.57 12.29 -6.60
CA LEU A 26 3.84 11.19 -7.22
C LEU A 26 2.39 11.57 -7.47
N GLU A 27 1.85 11.10 -8.60
CA GLU A 27 0.42 11.17 -8.87
C GLU A 27 -0.24 9.82 -8.57
N LEU A 28 -1.53 9.83 -8.24
CA LEU A 28 -2.25 8.60 -7.89
C LEU A 28 -2.20 7.55 -9.03
N GLU A 29 -2.26 8.02 -10.28
CA GLU A 29 -2.20 7.21 -11.49
C GLU A 29 -0.84 6.50 -11.68
N ASP A 30 0.23 6.97 -11.05
CA ASP A 30 1.55 6.34 -11.12
C ASP A 30 1.61 5.04 -10.30
N VAL A 31 0.80 4.95 -9.23
CA VAL A 31 0.87 3.85 -8.25
C VAL A 31 -0.36 2.95 -8.26
N LEU A 32 -1.51 3.46 -8.71
CA LEU A 32 -2.78 2.76 -8.66
C LEU A 32 -3.06 2.07 -9.99
N VAL A 33 -2.98 0.74 -9.98
CA VAL A 33 -3.16 -0.09 -11.18
C VAL A 33 -4.47 -0.84 -11.09
N GLU A 34 -5.28 -0.76 -12.14
CA GLU A 34 -6.52 -1.52 -12.25
C GLU A 34 -6.25 -2.95 -12.75
N GLY A 35 -6.78 -3.94 -12.05
CA GLY A 35 -6.66 -5.36 -12.38
C GLY A 35 -7.99 -6.02 -12.75
N HIS A 36 -8.06 -7.32 -12.48
CA HIS A 36 -9.25 -8.13 -12.75
C HIS A 36 -10.51 -7.53 -12.11
N LEU A 37 -11.59 -7.44 -12.90
CA LEU A 37 -12.90 -6.93 -12.47
C LEU A 37 -12.87 -5.51 -11.86
N GLY A 38 -11.94 -4.66 -12.29
CA GLY A 38 -11.85 -3.27 -11.82
C GLY A 38 -11.23 -3.12 -10.43
N VAL A 39 -10.62 -4.19 -9.88
CA VAL A 39 -9.93 -4.11 -8.59
C VAL A 39 -8.69 -3.23 -8.72
N ARG A 40 -8.72 -2.08 -8.04
CA ARG A 40 -7.60 -1.13 -7.97
C ARG A 40 -6.58 -1.62 -6.95
N CYS A 41 -5.33 -1.71 -7.36
CA CYS A 41 -4.23 -2.22 -6.55
C CYS A 41 -3.11 -1.17 -6.44
N ALA A 42 -2.52 -1.08 -5.25
CA ALA A 42 -1.29 -0.35 -5.01
C ALA A 42 -0.38 -1.17 -4.09
N GLU A 43 0.93 -1.06 -4.27
CA GLU A 43 1.93 -1.76 -3.46
C GLU A 43 2.77 -0.74 -2.71
N SER A 44 2.84 -0.84 -1.37
CA SER A 44 3.61 0.13 -0.58
C SER A 44 5.08 0.09 -0.94
N GLY A 45 5.64 -1.12 -1.10
CA GLY A 45 7.08 -1.32 -1.12
C GLY A 45 7.70 -1.16 0.25
N GLY A 46 9.02 -1.25 0.29
CA GLY A 46 9.80 -1.20 1.52
C GLY A 46 11.15 -0.51 1.32
N PRO A 47 11.85 -0.18 2.42
CA PRO A 47 13.22 0.32 2.38
C PRO A 47 14.15 -0.70 1.72
N GLU A 48 15.32 -0.23 1.27
CA GLU A 48 16.39 -1.14 0.87
C GLU A 48 16.73 -2.09 2.03
N PRO A 49 16.97 -3.38 1.76
CA PRO A 49 17.24 -4.37 2.81
C PRO A 49 18.37 -3.92 3.75
N GLY A 50 18.05 -3.87 5.05
CA GLY A 50 19.01 -3.48 6.10
C GLY A 50 19.17 -1.98 6.35
N VAL A 51 18.47 -1.11 5.61
CA VAL A 51 18.64 0.35 5.71
C VAL A 51 17.51 1.06 6.45
N GLY A 52 16.27 0.57 6.36
CA GLY A 52 15.10 1.27 6.90
C GLY A 52 14.07 0.39 7.59
N CYS A 53 12.91 0.99 7.89
CA CYS A 53 11.77 0.31 8.50
C CYS A 53 10.64 0.09 7.47
N ALA A 54 10.35 -1.17 7.15
CA ALA A 54 9.24 -1.53 6.25
C ALA A 54 7.90 -0.96 6.73
N GLY A 55 7.68 -0.97 8.05
CA GLY A 55 6.49 -0.38 8.65
C GLY A 55 6.33 1.13 8.37
N ARG A 56 7.42 1.90 8.21
CA ARG A 56 7.30 3.32 7.79
C ARG A 56 6.84 3.45 6.34
N GLY A 57 7.31 2.57 5.45
CA GLY A 57 6.86 2.54 4.05
C GLY A 57 5.36 2.27 3.93
N VAL A 58 4.83 1.36 4.76
CA VAL A 58 3.39 1.09 4.85
C VAL A 58 2.61 2.34 5.27
N ILE A 59 3.03 3.03 6.34
CA ILE A 59 2.40 4.27 6.79
C ILE A 59 2.38 5.32 5.68
N THR A 60 3.55 5.57 5.07
CA THR A 60 3.72 6.57 4.01
C THR A 60 2.83 6.27 2.81
N ALA A 61 2.79 5.02 2.34
CA ALA A 61 1.96 4.63 1.22
C ALA A 61 0.47 4.78 1.51
N ILE A 62 0.01 4.38 2.70
CA ILE A 62 -1.42 4.48 3.06
C ILE A 62 -1.84 5.95 3.15
N ASN A 63 -1.00 6.82 3.75
CA ASN A 63 -1.30 8.25 3.85
C ASN A 63 -1.32 8.91 2.47
N PHE A 64 -0.35 8.59 1.60
CA PHE A 64 -0.34 9.07 0.21
C PHE A 64 -1.64 8.70 -0.52
N LEU A 65 -2.08 7.44 -0.44
CA LEU A 65 -3.31 6.98 -1.08
C LEU A 65 -4.55 7.70 -0.54
N GLU A 66 -4.60 7.96 0.76
CA GLU A 66 -5.70 8.70 1.39
C GLU A 66 -5.75 10.16 0.94
N GLU A 67 -4.61 10.85 1.01
CA GLU A 67 -4.49 12.28 0.70
C GLU A 67 -4.73 12.56 -0.78
N ASN A 68 -4.39 11.62 -1.66
CA ASN A 68 -4.61 11.74 -3.11
C ASN A 68 -5.94 11.13 -3.59
N GLY A 69 -6.85 10.78 -2.67
CA GLY A 69 -8.23 10.42 -3.03
C GLY A 69 -8.39 9.03 -3.65
N ALA A 70 -7.53 8.06 -3.30
CA ALA A 70 -7.68 6.68 -3.76
C ALA A 70 -9.00 6.04 -3.26
N TYR A 71 -9.46 6.43 -2.08
CA TYR A 71 -10.68 5.94 -1.45
C TYR A 71 -11.89 6.78 -1.87
N THR A 72 -12.41 6.46 -3.05
CA THR A 72 -13.55 7.14 -3.67
C THR A 72 -14.89 6.66 -3.09
N GLU A 73 -15.98 7.42 -3.28
CA GLU A 73 -17.33 7.09 -2.75
C GLU A 73 -17.91 5.77 -3.30
N ASP A 74 -17.45 5.31 -4.46
CA ASP A 74 -17.78 4.03 -5.08
C ASP A 74 -16.92 2.86 -4.59
N THR A 75 -16.01 3.10 -3.62
CA THR A 75 -15.21 2.04 -3.02
C THR A 75 -16.00 1.31 -1.94
N ASP A 76 -16.48 0.11 -2.24
CA ASP A 76 -17.19 -0.72 -1.26
C ASP A 76 -16.26 -1.29 -0.18
N TYR A 77 -15.04 -1.72 -0.58
CA TYR A 77 -14.08 -2.40 0.29
C TYR A 77 -12.65 -1.96 0.02
N VAL A 78 -11.85 -1.86 1.09
CA VAL A 78 -10.40 -1.67 1.03
C VAL A 78 -9.74 -2.82 1.79
N PHE A 79 -8.85 -3.55 1.11
CA PHE A 79 -8.10 -4.65 1.71
C PHE A 79 -6.64 -4.24 1.90
N TYR A 80 -6.15 -4.39 3.12
CA TYR A 80 -4.74 -4.24 3.45
C TYR A 80 -4.12 -5.64 3.61
N ASP A 81 -3.28 -6.03 2.65
CA ASP A 81 -2.49 -7.27 2.71
C ASP A 81 -1.22 -7.00 3.54
N VAL A 82 -1.25 -7.33 4.83
CA VAL A 82 -0.21 -6.95 5.80
C VAL A 82 0.61 -8.17 6.23
N LEU A 83 1.93 -8.00 6.30
CA LEU A 83 2.86 -9.02 6.75
C LEU A 83 2.61 -9.39 8.23
N GLY A 84 2.39 -10.68 8.49
CA GLY A 84 2.06 -11.20 9.82
C GLY A 84 3.25 -11.66 10.67
N ASP A 85 4.44 -11.83 10.08
CA ASP A 85 5.60 -12.41 10.80
C ASP A 85 6.17 -11.48 11.88
N VAL A 86 6.05 -10.16 11.68
CA VAL A 86 6.57 -9.14 12.59
C VAL A 86 5.55 -8.01 12.74
N VAL A 87 4.99 -7.87 13.95
CA VAL A 87 3.98 -6.83 14.24
C VAL A 87 4.65 -5.62 14.91
N CYS A 88 5.39 -4.85 14.13
CA CYS A 88 5.95 -3.57 14.60
C CYS A 88 4.93 -2.43 14.46
N GLY A 89 5.23 -1.25 15.04
CA GLY A 89 4.30 -0.12 15.07
C GLY A 89 3.80 0.35 13.70
N GLY A 90 4.56 0.11 12.62
CA GLY A 90 4.13 0.45 11.27
C GLY A 90 3.19 -0.58 10.64
N PHE A 91 3.43 -1.88 10.84
CA PHE A 91 2.51 -2.93 10.36
C PHE A 91 1.20 -2.95 11.14
N ALA A 92 1.22 -2.54 12.41
CA ALA A 92 0.02 -2.37 13.23
C ALA A 92 -0.76 -1.06 12.92
N MET A 93 -0.23 -0.17 12.07
CA MET A 93 -0.86 1.14 11.81
C MET A 93 -2.29 1.04 11.28
N PRO A 94 -2.63 0.15 10.31
CA PRO A 94 -4.01 0.05 9.83
C PRO A 94 -5.02 -0.22 10.95
N ILE A 95 -4.64 -1.04 11.94
CA ILE A 95 -5.48 -1.35 13.10
C ILE A 95 -5.46 -0.18 14.11
N ARG A 96 -4.27 0.32 14.43
CA ARG A 96 -4.08 1.36 15.47
C ARG A 96 -4.74 2.68 15.11
N GLU A 97 -4.74 3.04 13.83
CA GLU A 97 -5.33 4.28 13.31
C GLU A 97 -6.74 4.07 12.77
N ASN A 98 -7.35 2.91 13.06
CA ASN A 98 -8.73 2.59 12.74
C ASN A 98 -9.05 2.64 11.23
N LYS A 99 -8.04 2.42 10.39
CA LYS A 99 -8.17 2.31 8.92
C LYS A 99 -8.73 0.95 8.51
N ALA A 100 -8.38 -0.10 9.26
CA ALA A 100 -8.98 -1.43 9.15
C ALA A 100 -9.93 -1.68 10.32
N LYS A 101 -11.22 -1.88 10.02
CA LYS A 101 -12.28 -2.15 11.02
C LYS A 101 -12.49 -3.64 11.27
N GLU A 102 -12.13 -4.46 10.29
CA GLU A 102 -12.23 -5.91 10.34
C GLU A 102 -10.86 -6.51 10.02
N THR A 103 -10.46 -7.51 10.81
CA THR A 103 -9.16 -8.19 10.66
C THR A 103 -9.40 -9.68 10.50
N TYR A 104 -8.87 -10.24 9.41
CA TYR A 104 -8.96 -11.67 9.10
C TYR A 104 -7.54 -12.25 9.09
N ILE A 105 -7.33 -13.37 9.80
CA ILE A 105 -6.04 -14.05 9.88
C ILE A 105 -6.11 -15.32 9.04
N VAL A 106 -5.18 -15.46 8.09
CA VAL A 106 -5.01 -16.68 7.29
C VAL A 106 -4.04 -17.61 8.04
N THR A 107 -4.45 -18.87 8.26
CA THR A 107 -3.65 -19.91 8.94
C THR A 107 -3.68 -21.24 8.19
#